data_AF-A0A966N6W2-F1
#
_entry.id   AF-A0A966N6W2-F1
#
_cell.length_a   1.000
_cell.length_b   1.000
_cell.length_c   1.000
_cell.angle_alpha   90.00
_cell.angle_beta   90.00
_cell.angle_gamma   90.00
#
_symmetry.space_group_name_H-M   'P 1'
#
loop_
_entity.id
_entity.type
_entity.pdbx_description
1 polymer ?
#
loop_
_entity_poly.entity_id
_entity_poly.type
_entity_poly.pdbx_seq_one_letter_code
_entity_poly.pdbx_strand_id
1 'polypeptide(L)'
;MKTPAWQRKEGKSPTGGLNAKGRASAKAAGMDLKAPVKSGDNPRRASFLARMGNMPGPEYKGGEPTRLLLSLKAWGASSKADAKAKSAAISARNKAKK
;
A
#
# COMPACT_ATOMS: atom_id res chain seq x y z
N MET A 1 26.11 1.42 -12.74
CA MET A 1 25.03 2.41 -12.57
C MET A 1 24.55 2.41 -11.12
N LYS A 2 24.37 3.57 -10.49
CA LYS A 2 23.79 3.65 -9.13
C LYS A 2 22.31 3.26 -9.20
N THR A 3 21.84 2.40 -8.29
CA THR A 3 20.41 2.04 -8.24
C THR A 3 19.57 3.29 -7.89
N PRO A 4 18.38 3.43 -8.48
CA PRO A 4 17.53 4.60 -8.27
C PRO A 4 17.05 4.66 -6.80
N ALA A 5 16.77 5.87 -6.31
CA ALA A 5 16.43 6.09 -4.90
C ALA A 5 15.19 5.30 -4.45
N TRP A 6 14.25 5.00 -5.35
CA TRP A 6 13.06 4.20 -5.05
C TRP A 6 13.37 2.75 -4.64
N GLN A 7 14.52 2.20 -5.05
CA GLN A 7 14.98 0.88 -4.60
C GLN A 7 15.80 0.96 -3.30
N ARG A 8 16.46 2.10 -3.06
CA ARG A 8 17.35 2.32 -1.92
C ARG A 8 16.58 2.69 -0.64
N LYS A 9 17.25 2.57 0.52
CA LYS A 9 16.66 2.88 1.84
C LYS A 9 16.14 4.32 1.92
N GLU A 10 16.82 5.26 1.28
CA GLU A 10 16.43 6.68 1.26
C GLU A 10 15.09 6.97 0.59
N GLY A 11 14.59 6.10 -0.30
CA GLY A 11 13.28 6.25 -0.94
C GLY A 11 12.13 5.57 -0.18
N LYS A 12 12.43 4.78 0.85
CA LYS A 12 11.45 4.04 1.64
C LYS A 12 11.01 4.87 2.85
N SER A 13 9.72 4.88 3.14
CA SER A 13 9.20 5.52 4.36
C SER A 13 9.27 4.55 5.54
N PRO A 14 9.62 4.98 6.77
CA PRO A 14 9.49 4.14 7.97
C PRO A 14 8.04 3.73 8.21
N THR A 15 7.07 4.55 7.82
CA THR A 15 5.63 4.27 7.96
C THR A 15 5.06 3.35 6.87
N GLY A 16 5.90 2.83 5.97
CA GLY A 16 5.51 1.93 4.87
C GLY A 16 5.44 2.62 3.50
N GLY A 17 5.65 1.84 2.43
CA GLY A 17 5.67 2.36 1.05
C GLY A 17 6.85 3.28 0.74
N LEU A 18 6.74 4.04 -0.36
CA LEU A 18 7.73 5.03 -0.80
C LEU A 18 7.43 6.42 -0.23
N ASN A 19 8.49 7.12 0.19
CA ASN A 19 8.41 8.54 0.56
C ASN A 19 8.40 9.45 -0.70
N ALA A 20 8.37 10.77 -0.51
CA ALA A 20 8.34 11.72 -1.62
C ALA A 20 9.54 11.58 -2.57
N LYS A 21 10.77 11.39 -2.03
CA LYS A 21 11.98 11.17 -2.82
C LYS A 21 11.93 9.86 -3.60
N GLY A 22 11.45 8.79 -2.97
CA GLY A 22 11.24 7.49 -3.62
C GLY A 22 10.23 7.58 -4.76
N ARG A 23 9.10 8.27 -4.57
CA ARG A 23 8.12 8.48 -5.64
C ARG A 23 8.66 9.36 -6.76
N ALA A 24 9.39 10.44 -6.43
CA ALA A 24 10.05 11.29 -7.44
C ALA A 24 11.07 10.50 -8.25
N SER A 25 11.88 9.66 -7.61
CA SER A 25 12.84 8.80 -8.29
C SER A 25 12.16 7.72 -9.15
N ALA A 26 11.02 7.17 -8.71
CA ALA A 26 10.24 6.25 -9.53
C ALA A 26 9.66 6.96 -10.76
N LYS A 27 9.18 8.21 -10.61
CA LYS A 27 8.70 9.05 -11.72
C LYS A 27 9.81 9.36 -12.72
N ALA A 28 11.01 9.71 -12.26
CA ALA A 28 12.17 9.90 -13.12
C ALA A 28 12.58 8.61 -13.86
N ALA A 29 12.26 7.44 -13.30
CA ALA A 29 12.45 6.13 -13.95
C ALA A 29 11.24 5.70 -14.82
N GLY A 30 10.30 6.61 -15.11
CA GLY A 30 9.14 6.35 -15.97
C GLY A 30 7.90 5.80 -15.27
N MET A 31 7.87 5.70 -13.94
CA MET A 31 6.73 5.16 -13.19
C MET A 31 5.84 6.26 -12.58
N ASP A 32 4.55 6.30 -12.90
CA ASP A 32 3.59 7.24 -12.27
C ASP A 32 3.00 6.67 -10.97
N LEU A 33 3.84 6.53 -9.93
CA LEU A 33 3.41 6.02 -8.63
C LEU A 33 2.62 7.07 -7.84
N LYS A 34 1.30 6.91 -7.81
CA LYS A 34 0.39 7.73 -7.01
C LYS A 34 0.47 7.42 -5.52
N ALA A 35 0.13 8.41 -4.68
CA ALA A 35 0.08 8.25 -3.24
C ALA A 35 -0.99 7.23 -2.78
N PRO A 36 -0.83 6.62 -1.59
CA PRO A 36 -1.84 5.78 -0.96
C PRO A 36 -3.18 6.50 -0.78
N VAL A 37 -4.27 5.77 -0.93
CA VAL A 37 -5.62 6.27 -0.64
C VAL A 37 -6.08 5.67 0.69
N LYS A 38 -6.27 6.52 1.70
CA LYS A 38 -6.54 6.08 3.09
C LYS A 38 -8.01 5.80 3.36
N SER A 39 -8.93 6.50 2.69
CA SER A 39 -10.36 6.48 2.98
C SER A 39 -11.21 6.49 1.70
N GLY A 40 -12.52 6.31 1.88
CA GLY A 40 -13.50 6.30 0.80
C GLY A 40 -13.48 5.03 -0.06
N ASP A 41 -14.18 5.11 -1.19
CA ASP A 41 -14.51 3.97 -2.04
C ASP A 41 -13.66 3.90 -3.30
N ASN A 42 -12.50 4.57 -3.31
CA ASN A 42 -11.64 4.61 -4.47
C ASN A 42 -11.29 3.18 -4.93
N PRO A 43 -11.54 2.81 -6.20
CA PRO A 43 -11.24 1.47 -6.70
C PRO A 43 -9.77 1.04 -6.48
N ARG A 44 -8.81 1.98 -6.54
CA ARG A 44 -7.38 1.68 -6.25
C ARG A 44 -7.19 1.18 -4.83
N ARG A 45 -7.94 1.72 -3.87
CA ARG A 45 -7.89 1.30 -2.47
C ARG A 45 -8.42 -0.13 -2.35
N ALA A 46 -9.54 -0.44 -2.98
CA ALA A 46 -10.09 -1.79 -2.98
C ALA A 46 -9.08 -2.80 -3.57
N SER A 47 -8.52 -2.51 -4.74
CA SER A 47 -7.54 -3.39 -5.40
C SER A 47 -6.27 -3.58 -4.58
N PHE A 48 -5.71 -2.49 -4.01
CA PHE A 48 -4.51 -2.59 -3.19
C PHE A 48 -4.75 -3.42 -1.93
N LEU A 49 -5.83 -3.15 -1.20
CA LEU A 49 -6.18 -3.87 0.02
C LEU A 49 -6.46 -5.37 -0.25
N ALA A 50 -7.11 -5.72 -1.36
CA ALA A 50 -7.30 -7.11 -1.77
C ALA A 50 -5.96 -7.82 -2.00
N ARG A 51 -5.05 -7.19 -2.74
CA ARG A 51 -3.74 -7.77 -3.08
C ARG A 51 -2.88 -7.96 -1.84
N MET A 52 -2.73 -6.90 -1.04
CA MET A 52 -1.87 -6.92 0.14
C MET A 52 -2.48 -7.72 1.29
N GLY A 53 -3.80 -7.72 1.45
CA GLY A 53 -4.49 -8.54 2.45
C GLY A 53 -4.29 -10.04 2.22
N ASN A 54 -4.12 -10.48 0.97
CA ASN A 54 -3.87 -11.88 0.61
C ASN A 54 -2.38 -12.23 0.42
N MET A 55 -1.47 -11.28 0.58
CA MET A 55 -0.03 -11.52 0.46
C MET A 55 0.44 -12.51 1.53
N PRO A 56 1.27 -13.52 1.21
CA PRO A 56 1.88 -14.40 2.21
C PRO A 56 2.82 -13.63 3.15
N GLY A 57 3.10 -14.20 4.33
CA GLY A 57 4.00 -13.65 5.34
C GLY A 57 3.29 -13.01 6.54
N PRO A 58 3.98 -12.75 7.66
CA PRO A 58 3.33 -12.29 8.88
C PRO A 58 3.10 -10.76 8.89
N GLU A 59 2.13 -10.32 9.69
CA GLU A 59 1.89 -8.88 9.93
C GLU A 59 2.88 -8.28 10.93
N TYR A 60 3.43 -9.13 11.80
CA TYR A 60 4.42 -8.78 12.81
C TYR A 60 5.62 -9.72 12.74
N LYS A 61 6.81 -9.22 13.03
CA LYS A 61 8.03 -10.02 13.17
C LYS A 61 8.82 -9.48 14.35
N GLY A 62 9.02 -10.31 15.38
CA GLY A 62 9.72 -9.89 16.61
C GLY A 62 9.02 -8.73 17.34
N GLY A 63 7.69 -8.70 17.35
CA GLY A 63 6.90 -7.63 17.95
C GLY A 63 6.74 -6.36 17.09
N GLU A 64 7.55 -6.19 16.05
CA GLU A 64 7.45 -5.03 15.17
C GLU A 64 6.53 -5.27 13.97
N PRO A 65 5.75 -4.25 13.53
CA PRO A 65 4.93 -4.37 12.33
C PRO A 65 5.80 -4.54 11.09
N THR A 66 5.50 -5.55 10.28
CA THR A 66 6.23 -5.78 9.02
C THR A 66 5.92 -4.69 8.00
N ARG A 67 6.72 -4.62 6.92
CA ARG A 67 6.43 -3.68 5.82
C ARG A 67 5.10 -3.92 5.15
N LEU A 68 4.62 -5.17 5.18
CA LEU A 68 3.28 -5.53 4.75
C LEU A 68 2.23 -4.80 5.59
N LEU A 69 2.27 -4.93 6.92
CA LEU A 69 1.32 -4.27 7.80
C LEU A 69 1.42 -2.73 7.73
N LEU A 70 2.63 -2.17 7.69
CA LEU A 70 2.83 -0.74 7.53
C LEU A 70 2.22 -0.21 6.23
N SER A 71 2.36 -0.96 5.13
CA SER A 71 1.72 -0.60 3.86
C SER A 71 0.19 -0.67 3.94
N LEU A 72 -0.39 -1.65 4.63
CA LEU A 72 -1.84 -1.71 4.86
C LEU A 72 -2.33 -0.51 5.68
N LYS A 73 -1.61 -0.13 6.72
CA LYS A 73 -1.90 1.05 7.56
C LYS A 73 -1.87 2.35 6.76
N ALA A 74 -0.93 2.48 5.83
CA ALA A 74 -0.86 3.63 4.91
C ALA A 74 -2.10 3.73 4.00
N TRP A 75 -2.74 2.60 3.67
CA TRP A 75 -3.96 2.50 2.87
C TRP A 75 -5.25 2.39 3.72
N GLY A 76 -5.13 2.61 5.03
CA GLY A 76 -6.27 2.70 5.95
C GLY A 76 -6.82 1.36 6.43
N ALA A 77 -6.02 0.28 6.39
CA ALA A 77 -6.33 -1.00 7.02
C ALA A 77 -5.43 -1.25 8.24
N SER A 78 -5.99 -1.79 9.32
CA SER A 78 -5.26 -2.10 10.56
C SER A 78 -4.66 -3.52 10.57
N SER A 79 -5.15 -4.41 9.71
CA SER A 79 -4.65 -5.77 9.53
C SER A 79 -4.98 -6.32 8.14
N LYS A 80 -4.51 -7.53 7.82
CA LYS A 80 -4.86 -8.29 6.62
C LYS A 80 -6.33 -8.64 6.57
N ALA A 81 -6.89 -9.07 7.69
CA ALA A 81 -8.31 -9.39 7.79
C ALA A 81 -9.14 -8.14 7.51
N ASP A 82 -8.79 -7.02 8.14
CA ASP A 82 -9.43 -5.72 7.91
C ASP A 82 -9.25 -5.23 6.45
N ALA A 83 -8.07 -5.44 5.85
CA ALA A 83 -7.83 -5.12 4.45
C ALA A 83 -8.74 -5.91 3.50
N LYS A 84 -8.90 -7.22 3.72
CA LYS A 84 -9.80 -8.07 2.93
C LYS A 84 -11.25 -7.62 3.09
N ALA A 85 -11.71 -7.41 4.32
CA ALA A 85 -13.07 -6.97 4.62
C ALA A 85 -13.38 -5.61 3.95
N LYS A 86 -12.49 -4.62 4.13
CA LYS A 86 -12.63 -3.30 3.51
C LYS A 86 -12.61 -3.39 1.99
N SER A 87 -11.73 -4.19 1.41
CA SER A 87 -11.68 -4.38 -0.04
C SER A 87 -13.00 -4.94 -0.59
N ALA A 88 -13.55 -5.98 0.04
CA ALA A 88 -14.83 -6.55 -0.34
C ALA A 88 -15.97 -5.53 -0.23
N ALA A 89 -16.05 -4.80 0.89
CA ALA A 89 -17.08 -3.78 1.13
C ALA A 89 -17.01 -2.60 0.15
N ILE A 90 -15.80 -2.12 -0.20
CA ILE A 90 -15.63 -1.08 -1.22
C ILE A 90 -16.06 -1.61 -2.59
N SER A 91 -15.64 -2.83 -2.93
CA SER A 91 -15.94 -3.43 -4.24
C SER A 91 -17.44 -3.64 -4.43
N ALA A 92 -18.13 -4.12 -3.40
CA ALA A 92 -19.59 -4.28 -3.40
C ALA A 92 -20.31 -2.93 -3.59
N ARG A 93 -19.93 -1.90 -2.84
CA ARG A 93 -20.51 -0.54 -2.98
C ARG A 93 -20.23 0.08 -4.34
N ASN A 94 -19.05 -0.15 -4.92
CA ASN A 94 -18.73 0.32 -6.27
C ASN A 94 -19.54 -0.41 -7.35
N LYS A 95 -19.77 -1.72 -7.18
CA LYS A 95 -20.61 -2.50 -8.09
C LYS A 95 -22.08 -2.04 -8.03
N ALA A 96 -22.60 -1.72 -6.85
CA ALA A 96 -23.97 -1.25 -6.67
C ALA A 96 -24.23 0.16 -7.23
N LYS A 97 -23.18 0.95 -7.51
CA LYS A 97 -23.25 2.29 -8.12
C LYS A 97 -23.22 2.25 -9.65
N LYS A 98 -23.01 1.08 -10.24
CA LYS A 98 -22.93 0.87 -11.69
C LYS A 98 -24.24 0.27 -12.18
#